data_AF-A0A2M8HS00-F1
#
_entry.id   AF-A0A2M8HS00-F1
#
_cell.length_a   1.000
_cell.length_b   1.000
_cell.length_c   1.000
_cell.angle_alpha   90.00
_cell.angle_beta   90.00
_cell.angle_gamma   90.00
#
_symmetry.space_group_name_H-M   'P 1'
#
loop_
_entity.id
_entity.type
_entity.pdbx_description
1 polymer ?
#
loop_
_entity_poly.entity_id
_entity_poly.type
_entity_poly.pdbx_seq_one_letter_code
_entity_poly.pdbx_strand_id
1 'polypeptide(L)'
;MKKIKLLLIILSLTLTCKKSDYVFTPFLIPLLDPNSITESKLEDLVQVSNSDYNLNENGIVTQDTIIRWWNNWNLNRPNNIRGKLILLHIAETSPSGIYLRPKEVNGVYSYLVNNAESIFRESRFTGVFTLPHLLPTGGKVQNFLREYNINPTEDLIVLIPDGSANEKLFSLCFRIWHILRYWGIDHRNLAVLNGGRADLSFPANLVNNFLSDKVGGSFNLPSLRRDNTVLQTTNQDLFTFLRTNRFLNSNSKVYIIDARTNLEFTIDRSQNWAYSSRAASPWYGDITKFLPMEGRINQALNLPSADFLEDIGSGKRLKSFNAIQNEINSKVSAAIVRSDRFIVYSRNGIRSSLVGFILQAVVGYPTSYYDNGWTEWSLSSGRATQSSNSLPFDSPWRTDFSELTQPSSPFVYNADYTPEVGAANVQKFTILFSEAFSRSSDEHKKADKAFINNRASSGATSLPSRPGNPCG
;
A
#
# COMPACT_ATOMS: atom_id res chain seq x y z
N MET A 1 35.80 -31.24 -8.95
CA MET A 1 36.56 -29.99 -8.67
C MET A 1 35.75 -28.68 -8.79
N LYS A 2 34.77 -28.54 -9.71
CA LYS A 2 33.94 -27.30 -9.81
C LYS A 2 33.04 -27.02 -8.58
N LYS A 3 32.52 -28.06 -7.92
CA LYS A 3 31.66 -27.91 -6.72
C LYS A 3 32.41 -27.40 -5.47
N ILE A 4 33.71 -27.69 -5.35
CA ILE A 4 34.53 -27.24 -4.21
C ILE A 4 34.92 -25.76 -4.35
N LYS A 5 35.12 -25.27 -5.58
CA LYS A 5 35.35 -23.83 -5.84
C LYS A 5 34.12 -22.97 -5.53
N LEU A 6 32.90 -23.49 -5.72
CA LEU A 6 31.67 -22.78 -5.38
C LEU A 6 31.47 -22.63 -3.86
N LEU A 7 31.85 -23.67 -3.09
CA LEU A 7 31.76 -23.66 -1.63
C LEU A 7 32.72 -22.63 -0.98
N LEU A 8 33.91 -22.45 -1.57
CA LEU A 8 34.91 -21.49 -1.10
C LEU A 8 34.53 -20.02 -1.35
N ILE A 9 33.78 -19.72 -2.42
CA ILE A 9 33.28 -18.36 -2.69
C ILE A 9 32.17 -17.97 -1.71
N ILE A 10 31.30 -18.92 -1.34
CA ILE A 10 30.23 -18.70 -0.36
C ILE A 10 30.81 -18.42 1.04
N LEU A 11 31.93 -19.05 1.40
CA LEU A 11 32.57 -18.84 2.70
C LEU A 11 33.31 -17.51 2.82
N SER A 12 33.74 -16.90 1.70
CA SER A 12 34.42 -15.59 1.71
C SER A 12 33.49 -14.38 1.85
N LEU A 13 32.19 -14.54 1.58
CA LEU A 13 31.22 -13.44 1.59
C LEU A 13 30.64 -13.15 2.99
N THR A 14 30.92 -13.98 4.01
CA THR A 14 30.37 -13.83 5.37
C THR A 14 31.30 -13.07 6.33
N LEU A 15 32.48 -12.63 5.88
CA LEU A 15 33.53 -12.08 6.77
C LEU A 15 33.67 -10.55 6.77
N THR A 16 32.88 -9.80 6.00
CA THR A 16 32.91 -8.32 6.04
C THR A 16 31.61 -7.76 6.61
N CYS A 17 31.58 -7.62 7.93
CA CYS A 17 30.47 -7.06 8.70
C CYS A 17 30.57 -5.52 8.75
N LYS A 18 29.68 -4.83 8.03
CA LYS A 18 29.23 -3.45 8.33
C LYS A 18 27.74 -3.39 7.99
N LYS A 19 26.92 -3.10 9.02
CA LYS A 19 25.44 -2.98 9.04
C LYS A 19 24.69 -4.07 8.25
N SER A 20 24.07 -5.01 8.96
CA SER A 20 23.28 -6.06 8.34
C SER A 20 22.01 -5.50 7.71
N ASP A 21 22.12 -5.08 6.46
CA ASP A 21 21.02 -5.29 5.53
C ASP A 21 20.88 -6.82 5.39
N TYR A 22 19.68 -7.35 5.59
CA TYR A 22 19.35 -8.76 5.44
C TYR A 22 19.42 -9.15 3.95
N VAL A 23 20.61 -9.10 3.37
CA VAL A 23 20.91 -9.57 2.02
C VAL A 23 21.31 -11.03 2.15
N PHE A 24 20.37 -11.93 2.43
CA PHE A 24 20.66 -13.33 2.22
C PHE A 24 19.42 -14.06 1.71
N THR A 25 19.56 -14.62 0.50
CA THR A 25 18.79 -15.72 -0.13
C THR A 25 17.85 -15.52 -1.34
N PRO A 26 17.62 -14.35 -1.97
CA PRO A 26 16.90 -14.32 -3.26
C PRO A 26 17.81 -14.30 -4.50
N PHE A 27 19.13 -14.10 -4.36
CA PHE A 27 20.00 -13.83 -5.52
C PHE A 27 20.51 -15.09 -6.25
N LEU A 28 20.49 -16.26 -5.59
CA LEU A 28 21.03 -17.51 -6.16
C LEU A 28 19.99 -18.36 -6.91
N ILE A 29 18.70 -18.13 -6.70
CA ILE A 29 17.62 -18.90 -7.36
C ILE A 29 17.55 -18.62 -8.87
N PRO A 30 17.66 -17.36 -9.36
CA PRO A 30 17.68 -17.08 -10.80
C PRO A 30 18.90 -17.67 -11.54
N LEU A 31 19.99 -17.98 -10.81
CA LEU A 31 21.19 -18.63 -11.37
C LEU A 31 21.00 -20.14 -11.61
N LEU A 32 20.03 -20.77 -10.94
CA LEU A 32 19.73 -22.20 -11.05
C LEU A 32 18.56 -22.47 -12.00
N ASP A 33 17.59 -21.55 -12.08
CA ASP A 33 16.53 -21.55 -13.07
C ASP A 33 16.19 -20.10 -13.49
N PRO A 34 16.69 -19.63 -14.65
CA PRO A 34 16.45 -18.27 -15.13
C PRO A 34 14.97 -18.00 -15.48
N ASN A 35 14.11 -19.03 -15.50
CA ASN A 35 12.68 -18.89 -15.70
C ASN A 35 11.87 -18.90 -14.40
N SER A 36 12.52 -19.13 -13.26
CA SER A 36 11.83 -19.17 -11.96
C SER A 36 11.40 -17.77 -11.52
N ILE A 37 10.19 -17.69 -10.96
CA ILE A 37 9.71 -16.49 -10.27
C ILE A 37 10.09 -16.63 -8.80
N THR A 38 10.71 -15.59 -8.26
CA THR A 38 11.01 -15.57 -6.83
C THR A 38 9.80 -15.07 -6.07
N GLU A 39 9.17 -15.98 -5.31
CA GLU A 39 8.15 -15.62 -4.33
C GLU A 39 8.81 -15.02 -3.09
N SER A 40 8.41 -13.79 -2.77
CA SER A 40 8.99 -13.05 -1.65
C SER A 40 8.29 -13.40 -0.34
N LYS A 41 9.04 -13.38 0.76
CA LYS A 41 8.48 -13.36 2.11
C LYS A 41 8.36 -11.91 2.60
N LEU A 42 7.50 -11.63 3.58
CA LEU A 42 7.37 -10.27 4.11
C LEU A 42 8.69 -9.79 4.73
N GLU A 43 9.41 -10.70 5.36
CA GLU A 43 10.72 -10.48 5.98
C GLU A 43 11.77 -10.04 4.95
N ASP A 44 11.65 -10.49 3.69
CA ASP A 44 12.55 -10.10 2.60
C ASP A 44 12.21 -8.73 2.00
N LEU A 45 11.03 -8.19 2.32
CA LEU A 45 10.49 -6.96 1.75
C LEU A 45 10.62 -5.75 2.68
N VAL A 46 11.13 -5.95 3.89
CA VAL A 46 11.37 -4.88 4.86
C VAL A 46 12.56 -4.02 4.45
N GLN A 47 12.51 -2.76 4.87
CA GLN A 47 13.60 -1.81 4.78
C GLN A 47 13.64 -1.02 6.10
N VAL A 48 14.83 -0.64 6.55
CA VAL A 48 14.99 0.25 7.70
C VAL A 48 15.56 1.57 7.19
N SER A 49 14.87 2.66 7.48
CA SER A 49 15.39 4.01 7.21
C SER A 49 16.51 4.36 8.17
N ASN A 50 17.42 5.23 7.75
CA ASN A 50 18.37 5.85 8.65
C ASN A 50 17.63 6.74 9.67
N SER A 51 18.16 6.84 10.89
CA SER A 51 17.65 7.74 11.91
C SER A 51 17.71 9.21 11.49
N ASP A 52 18.69 9.56 10.64
CA ASP A 52 18.73 10.82 9.90
C ASP A 52 18.35 10.58 8.44
N TYR A 53 17.17 11.07 8.04
CA TYR A 53 16.65 10.90 6.68
C TYR A 53 17.52 11.54 5.59
N ASN A 54 18.43 12.47 5.92
CA ASN A 54 19.37 13.04 4.94
C ASN A 54 20.39 12.01 4.42
N LEU A 55 20.58 10.93 5.17
CA LEU A 55 21.47 9.82 4.83
C LEU A 55 20.77 8.71 4.04
N ASN A 56 19.46 8.83 3.80
CA ASN A 56 18.73 7.85 2.99
C ASN A 56 19.02 8.05 1.49
N GLU A 57 19.21 6.92 0.80
CA GLU A 57 19.37 6.85 -0.66
C GLU A 57 18.07 6.41 -1.38
N ASN A 58 17.09 5.90 -0.63
CA ASN A 58 15.79 5.43 -1.08
C ASN A 58 14.81 5.43 0.11
N GLY A 59 13.57 4.97 -0.06
CA GLY A 59 12.55 5.07 0.99
C GLY A 59 12.15 6.53 1.23
N ILE A 60 12.20 7.02 2.45
CA ILE A 60 11.93 8.44 2.72
C ILE A 60 13.18 9.28 2.47
N VAL A 61 13.10 10.33 1.66
CA VAL A 61 14.25 11.21 1.34
C VAL A 61 13.93 12.67 1.59
N THR A 62 14.95 13.49 1.79
CA THR A 62 14.80 14.90 2.15
C THR A 62 15.03 15.84 0.97
N GLN A 63 14.69 17.12 1.16
CA GLN A 63 15.00 18.20 0.22
C GLN A 63 16.47 18.20 -0.19
N ASP A 64 17.39 18.08 0.77
CA ASP A 64 18.83 18.12 0.52
C ASP A 64 19.30 16.96 -0.37
N THR A 65 18.74 15.76 -0.15
CA THR A 65 19.00 14.61 -1.02
C THR A 65 18.54 14.88 -2.46
N ILE A 66 17.36 15.46 -2.65
CA ILE A 66 16.87 15.82 -4.00
C ILE A 66 17.75 16.90 -4.66
N ILE A 67 18.14 17.94 -3.92
CA ILE A 67 19.04 18.98 -4.44
C ILE A 67 20.38 18.37 -4.88
N ARG A 68 20.95 17.48 -4.05
CA ARG A 68 22.21 16.77 -4.34
C ARG A 68 22.08 15.94 -5.63
N TRP A 69 21.02 15.13 -5.76
CA TRP A 69 20.78 14.32 -6.96
C TRP A 69 20.55 15.17 -8.21
N TRP A 70 19.78 16.24 -8.10
CA TRP A 70 19.50 17.11 -9.24
C TRP A 70 20.75 17.86 -9.73
N ASN A 71 21.59 18.36 -8.82
CA ASN A 71 22.79 19.10 -9.17
C ASN A 71 23.72 18.25 -10.06
N ASN A 72 23.97 17.00 -9.65
CA ASN A 72 24.81 16.07 -10.40
C ASN A 72 24.42 14.61 -10.17
N TRP A 73 23.43 14.14 -10.93
CA TRP A 73 22.94 12.77 -10.85
C TRP A 73 24.04 11.72 -11.10
N ASN A 74 24.90 11.94 -12.09
CA ASN A 74 25.95 10.99 -12.44
C ASN A 74 26.95 10.72 -11.29
N LEU A 75 27.25 11.74 -10.48
CA LEU A 75 28.14 11.60 -9.31
C LEU A 75 27.40 11.23 -8.02
N ASN A 76 26.13 11.60 -7.88
CA ASN A 76 25.41 11.50 -6.61
C ASN A 76 24.33 10.40 -6.57
N ARG A 77 24.12 9.67 -7.67
CA ARG A 77 23.15 8.57 -7.71
C ARG A 77 23.56 7.45 -6.74
N PRO A 78 22.58 6.77 -6.11
CA PRO A 78 22.86 5.59 -5.29
C PRO A 78 23.60 4.51 -6.10
N ASN A 79 24.49 3.76 -5.45
CA ASN A 79 25.38 2.79 -6.14
C ASN A 79 24.64 1.68 -6.90
N ASN A 80 23.42 1.33 -6.46
CA ASN A 80 22.60 0.30 -7.10
C ASN A 80 21.79 0.82 -8.31
N ILE A 81 21.83 2.13 -8.58
CA ILE A 81 21.04 2.78 -9.62
C ILE A 81 21.94 3.06 -10.83
N ARG A 82 21.49 2.63 -12.01
CA ARG A 82 22.25 2.72 -13.26
C ARG A 82 21.63 3.66 -14.29
N GLY A 83 20.32 3.88 -14.18
CA GLY A 83 19.51 4.66 -15.09
C GLY A 83 19.26 6.07 -14.62
N LYS A 84 18.04 6.53 -14.85
CA LYS A 84 17.56 7.90 -14.69
C LYS A 84 17.10 8.19 -13.28
N LEU A 85 17.10 9.47 -12.91
CA LEU A 85 16.30 9.98 -11.80
C LEU A 85 14.94 10.40 -12.36
N ILE A 86 13.87 9.76 -11.90
CA ILE A 86 12.50 10.05 -12.30
C ILE A 86 11.79 10.74 -11.14
N LEU A 87 11.45 12.02 -11.31
CA LEU A 87 10.69 12.81 -10.34
C LEU A 87 9.22 12.79 -10.74
N LEU A 88 8.37 12.14 -9.95
CA LEU A 88 6.93 12.06 -10.20
C LEU A 88 6.18 12.99 -9.24
N HIS A 89 5.73 14.12 -9.75
CA HIS A 89 4.85 15.05 -9.05
C HIS A 89 3.43 14.46 -8.98
N ILE A 90 3.06 13.98 -7.81
CA ILE A 90 1.75 13.37 -7.55
C ILE A 90 0.80 14.49 -7.15
N ALA A 91 -0.23 14.73 -7.96
CA ALA A 91 -1.30 15.66 -7.66
C ALA A 91 -2.61 14.92 -7.38
N GLU A 92 -3.45 15.47 -6.49
CA GLU A 92 -4.77 14.90 -6.21
C GLU A 92 -5.77 15.22 -7.33
N THR A 93 -6.15 16.49 -7.45
CA THR A 93 -7.21 16.97 -8.36
C THR A 93 -6.76 18.17 -9.19
N SER A 94 -5.84 18.99 -8.69
CA SER A 94 -5.34 20.17 -9.38
C SER A 94 -3.82 20.25 -9.24
N PRO A 95 -3.07 20.27 -10.36
CA PRO A 95 -1.64 20.46 -10.34
C PRO A 95 -1.25 21.83 -9.77
N SER A 96 -0.11 21.93 -9.12
CA SER A 96 0.39 23.19 -8.54
C SER A 96 0.93 24.16 -9.60
N GLY A 97 1.21 23.68 -10.81
CA GLY A 97 1.80 24.48 -11.90
C GLY A 97 3.28 24.80 -11.70
N ILE A 98 3.87 24.33 -10.61
CA ILE A 98 5.26 24.54 -10.23
C ILE A 98 5.85 23.19 -9.84
N TYR A 99 6.99 22.82 -10.42
CA TYR A 99 7.59 21.50 -10.34
C TYR A 99 9.10 21.60 -10.11
N LEU A 100 9.72 20.46 -9.79
CA LEU A 100 11.17 20.34 -9.83
C LEU A 100 11.59 20.23 -11.30
N ARG A 101 12.48 21.11 -11.73
CA ARG A 101 12.93 21.28 -13.10
C ARG A 101 13.61 20.00 -13.61
N PRO A 102 13.26 19.48 -14.80
CA PRO A 102 14.03 18.42 -15.42
C PRO A 102 15.42 18.90 -15.85
N LYS A 103 16.39 17.97 -15.87
CA LYS A 103 17.76 18.17 -16.35
C LYS A 103 18.17 16.93 -17.15
N GLU A 104 17.50 16.74 -18.29
CA GLU A 104 17.53 15.48 -19.05
C GLU A 104 18.92 15.11 -19.58
N VAL A 105 19.73 16.12 -19.95
CA VAL A 105 21.15 15.94 -20.29
C VAL A 105 21.98 15.34 -19.14
N ASN A 106 21.51 15.47 -17.90
CA ASN A 106 22.08 14.85 -16.70
C ASN A 106 21.29 13.63 -16.23
N GLY A 107 20.33 13.13 -17.01
CA GLY A 107 19.52 11.96 -16.67
C GLY A 107 18.43 12.21 -15.63
N VAL A 108 18.05 13.47 -15.37
CA VAL A 108 16.95 13.83 -14.45
C VAL A 108 15.71 14.21 -15.23
N TYR A 109 14.64 13.46 -15.03
CA TYR A 109 13.34 13.64 -15.68
C TYR A 109 12.30 14.00 -14.64
N SER A 110 11.37 14.87 -15.01
CA SER A 110 10.33 15.34 -14.10
C SER A 110 8.97 15.29 -14.78
N TYR A 111 8.01 14.64 -14.13
CA TYR A 111 6.70 14.39 -14.71
C TYR A 111 5.60 14.73 -13.72
N LEU A 112 4.47 15.19 -14.25
CA LEU A 112 3.23 15.32 -13.51
C LEU A 112 2.38 14.05 -13.65
N VAL A 113 1.85 13.59 -12.51
CA VAL A 113 0.83 12.55 -12.41
C VAL A 113 -0.41 13.17 -11.76
N ASN A 114 -1.30 13.71 -12.59
CA ASN A 114 -2.50 14.46 -12.16
C ASN A 114 -3.78 13.62 -12.07
N ASN A 115 -3.66 12.31 -12.34
CA ASN A 115 -4.75 11.33 -12.31
C ASN A 115 -4.37 10.11 -11.46
N ALA A 116 -3.51 10.30 -10.45
CA ALA A 116 -2.93 9.23 -9.65
C ALA A 116 -4.00 8.31 -9.04
N GLU A 117 -5.12 8.84 -8.54
CA GLU A 117 -6.20 7.99 -7.99
C GLU A 117 -6.81 7.04 -9.03
N SER A 118 -6.90 7.46 -10.30
CA SER A 118 -7.46 6.64 -11.39
C SER A 118 -6.48 5.55 -11.87
N ILE A 119 -5.18 5.86 -11.84
CA ILE A 119 -4.12 4.91 -12.22
C ILE A 119 -3.93 3.86 -11.13
N PHE A 120 -3.89 4.30 -9.87
CA PHE A 120 -3.44 3.52 -8.73
C PHE A 120 -4.60 2.95 -7.88
N ARG A 121 -5.81 2.91 -8.44
CA ARG A 121 -6.96 2.20 -7.91
C ARG A 121 -7.75 1.56 -9.04
N GLU A 122 -8.38 0.42 -8.74
CA GLU A 122 -9.24 -0.25 -9.71
C GLU A 122 -10.39 -0.98 -9.05
N SER A 123 -11.56 -0.95 -9.71
CA SER A 123 -12.67 -1.83 -9.36
C SER A 123 -12.33 -3.25 -9.71
N ARG A 124 -12.16 -4.12 -8.70
CA ARG A 124 -11.79 -5.52 -8.92
C ARG A 124 -12.65 -6.45 -8.08
N PHE A 125 -12.87 -7.64 -8.62
CA PHE A 125 -13.59 -8.69 -7.94
C PHE A 125 -12.66 -9.43 -6.97
N THR A 126 -13.03 -9.47 -5.68
CA THR A 126 -12.27 -10.19 -4.67
C THR A 126 -12.55 -11.68 -4.69
N GLY A 127 -13.66 -12.12 -5.27
CA GLY A 127 -14.22 -13.45 -5.07
C GLY A 127 -15.57 -13.40 -4.36
N VAL A 128 -15.83 -12.31 -3.62
CA VAL A 128 -17.09 -12.08 -2.91
C VAL A 128 -17.73 -10.75 -3.33
N PHE A 129 -16.92 -9.71 -3.50
CA PHE A 129 -17.38 -8.36 -3.85
C PHE A 129 -16.61 -7.79 -5.04
N THR A 130 -17.23 -6.89 -5.79
CA THR A 130 -16.49 -5.94 -6.65
C THR A 130 -16.26 -4.63 -5.90
N LEU A 131 -15.00 -4.28 -5.64
CA LEU A 131 -14.63 -3.14 -4.80
C LEU A 131 -13.78 -2.11 -5.56
N PRO A 132 -14.07 -0.79 -5.47
CA PRO A 132 -13.51 0.27 -6.32
C PRO A 132 -12.11 0.76 -5.97
N HIS A 133 -11.47 0.20 -4.93
CA HIS A 133 -10.24 0.75 -4.35
C HIS A 133 -9.10 -0.26 -4.24
N LEU A 134 -9.24 -1.41 -4.91
CA LEU A 134 -8.21 -2.43 -4.93
C LEU A 134 -6.97 -1.99 -5.71
N LEU A 135 -5.88 -2.69 -5.44
CA LEU A 135 -4.64 -2.63 -6.22
C LEU A 135 -4.95 -2.72 -7.73
N PRO A 136 -4.42 -1.81 -8.55
CA PRO A 136 -4.59 -1.86 -10.00
C PRO A 136 -3.97 -3.11 -10.59
N THR A 137 -4.50 -3.59 -11.71
CA THR A 137 -3.94 -4.72 -12.46
C THR A 137 -2.51 -4.43 -12.94
N GLY A 138 -1.73 -5.50 -13.13
CA GLY A 138 -0.35 -5.38 -13.62
C GLY A 138 -0.26 -4.74 -15.00
N GLY A 139 -1.28 -4.91 -15.83
CA GLY A 139 -1.42 -4.21 -17.11
C GLY A 139 -1.49 -2.69 -16.96
N LYS A 140 -2.29 -2.17 -16.01
CA LYS A 140 -2.34 -0.73 -15.71
C LYS A 140 -1.00 -0.19 -15.22
N VAL A 141 -0.35 -0.89 -14.29
CA VAL A 141 0.97 -0.47 -13.76
C VAL A 141 2.05 -0.52 -14.84
N GLN A 142 2.03 -1.55 -15.70
CA GLN A 142 2.92 -1.61 -16.85
C GLN A 142 2.69 -0.45 -17.82
N ASN A 143 1.43 -0.12 -18.14
CA ASN A 143 1.10 1.00 -19.01
C ASN A 143 1.57 2.32 -18.42
N PHE A 144 1.42 2.52 -17.11
CA PHE A 144 1.97 3.66 -16.40
C PHE A 144 3.50 3.75 -16.57
N LEU A 145 4.24 2.66 -16.29
CA LEU A 145 5.70 2.65 -16.46
C LEU A 145 6.11 2.94 -17.91
N ARG A 146 5.38 2.41 -18.89
CA ARG A 146 5.63 2.67 -20.32
C ARG A 146 5.32 4.11 -20.69
N GLU A 147 4.21 4.69 -20.23
CA GLU A 147 3.82 6.06 -20.54
C GLU A 147 4.93 7.06 -20.16
N TYR A 148 5.55 6.86 -18.99
CA TYR A 148 6.62 7.69 -18.47
C TYR A 148 8.04 7.19 -18.82
N ASN A 149 8.15 6.18 -19.69
CA ASN A 149 9.41 5.55 -20.08
C ASN A 149 10.30 5.12 -18.89
N ILE A 150 9.70 4.55 -17.85
CA ILE A 150 10.39 4.16 -16.62
C ILE A 150 10.86 2.70 -16.75
N ASN A 151 12.16 2.48 -16.54
CA ASN A 151 12.74 1.16 -16.32
C ASN A 151 13.04 0.98 -14.82
N PRO A 152 12.14 0.37 -14.03
CA PRO A 152 12.31 0.25 -12.58
C PRO A 152 13.44 -0.71 -12.16
N THR A 153 14.12 -1.38 -13.09
CA THR A 153 15.34 -2.17 -12.78
C THR A 153 16.60 -1.30 -12.75
N GLU A 154 16.55 -0.11 -13.35
CA GLU A 154 17.71 0.76 -13.52
C GLU A 154 17.48 2.15 -12.96
N ASP A 155 16.26 2.67 -13.06
CA ASP A 155 15.87 4.03 -12.69
C ASP A 155 15.55 4.15 -11.19
N LEU A 156 15.79 5.34 -10.62
CA LEU A 156 15.29 5.72 -9.30
C LEU A 156 14.03 6.55 -9.46
N ILE A 157 12.92 6.08 -8.90
CA ILE A 157 11.62 6.76 -8.93
C ILE A 157 11.42 7.50 -7.61
N VAL A 158 11.22 8.81 -7.67
CA VAL A 158 10.92 9.66 -6.51
C VAL A 158 9.47 10.15 -6.62
N LEU A 159 8.65 9.80 -5.65
CA LEU A 159 7.28 10.30 -5.51
C LEU A 159 7.31 11.61 -4.74
N ILE A 160 6.78 12.66 -5.33
CA ILE A 160 6.78 14.02 -4.77
C ILE A 160 5.33 14.45 -4.60
N PRO A 161 4.87 14.72 -3.37
CA PRO A 161 3.60 15.40 -3.16
C PRO A 161 3.65 16.77 -3.84
N ASP A 162 2.81 16.96 -4.85
CA ASP A 162 2.73 18.22 -5.59
C ASP A 162 2.09 19.32 -4.73
N GLY A 163 2.70 20.50 -4.68
CA GLY A 163 2.23 21.59 -3.82
C GLY A 163 2.51 21.35 -2.32
N SER A 164 1.59 21.80 -1.46
CA SER A 164 1.68 21.63 0.01
C SER A 164 1.06 20.28 0.40
N ALA A 165 1.81 19.46 1.12
CA ALA A 165 1.40 18.09 1.43
C ALA A 165 0.44 18.06 2.62
N ASN A 166 -0.85 17.81 2.37
CA ASN A 166 -1.76 17.37 3.42
C ASN A 166 -1.57 15.85 3.70
N GLU A 167 -2.24 15.31 4.72
CA GLU A 167 -2.18 13.88 5.07
C GLU A 167 -2.55 12.95 3.89
N LYS A 168 -3.54 13.33 3.06
CA LYS A 168 -3.99 12.52 1.92
C LYS A 168 -2.93 12.41 0.86
N LEU A 169 -2.40 13.54 0.43
CA LEU A 169 -1.54 13.59 -0.74
C LEU A 169 -0.25 12.84 -0.41
N PHE A 170 0.19 12.99 0.84
CA PHE A 170 1.29 12.23 1.38
C PHE A 170 0.97 10.73 1.48
N SER A 171 -0.20 10.35 2.01
CA SER A 171 -0.68 8.96 2.03
C SER A 171 -0.83 8.35 0.62
N LEU A 172 -1.21 9.16 -0.38
CA LEU A 172 -1.32 8.74 -1.78
C LEU A 172 0.06 8.44 -2.37
N CYS A 173 1.08 9.22 -2.04
CA CYS A 173 2.46 8.90 -2.42
C CYS A 173 2.88 7.54 -1.83
N PHE A 174 2.60 7.29 -0.54
CA PHE A 174 2.90 5.98 0.07
C PHE A 174 2.06 4.84 -0.50
N ARG A 175 0.83 5.12 -0.95
CA ARG A 175 -0.02 4.15 -1.66
C ARG A 175 0.61 3.73 -2.99
N ILE A 176 1.09 4.71 -3.78
CA ILE A 176 1.79 4.45 -5.04
C ILE A 176 3.07 3.64 -4.76
N TRP A 177 3.84 4.02 -3.75
CA TRP A 177 5.02 3.25 -3.33
C TRP A 177 4.66 1.79 -3.03
N HIS A 178 3.61 1.55 -2.24
CA HIS A 178 3.14 0.19 -1.94
C HIS A 178 2.74 -0.57 -3.22
N ILE A 179 2.01 0.05 -4.14
CA ILE A 179 1.60 -0.60 -5.39
C ILE A 179 2.82 -0.99 -6.24
N LEU A 180 3.79 -0.09 -6.38
CA LEU A 180 5.02 -0.38 -7.12
C LEU A 180 5.79 -1.55 -6.48
N ARG A 181 5.87 -1.59 -5.14
CA ARG A 181 6.44 -2.73 -4.39
C ARG A 181 5.66 -4.02 -4.60
N TYR A 182 4.33 -4.00 -4.58
CA TYR A 182 3.47 -5.15 -4.84
C TYR A 182 3.73 -5.78 -6.20
N TRP A 183 3.98 -4.94 -7.21
CA TRP A 183 4.30 -5.38 -8.57
C TRP A 183 5.77 -5.75 -8.80
N GLY A 184 6.56 -5.88 -7.74
CA GLY A 184 7.91 -6.43 -7.81
C GLY A 184 9.03 -5.41 -7.94
N ILE A 185 8.72 -4.10 -7.95
CA ILE A 185 9.74 -3.07 -8.00
C ILE A 185 10.53 -3.07 -6.69
N ASP A 186 11.86 -3.04 -6.81
CA ASP A 186 12.76 -3.07 -5.67
C ASP A 186 12.67 -1.78 -4.86
N HIS A 187 12.69 -1.87 -3.53
CA HIS A 187 12.63 -0.70 -2.66
C HIS A 187 13.81 0.24 -2.90
N ARG A 188 14.95 -0.29 -3.33
CA ARG A 188 16.16 0.48 -3.61
C ARG A 188 16.00 1.41 -4.83
N ASN A 189 14.96 1.21 -5.63
CA ASN A 189 14.59 2.01 -6.80
C ASN A 189 13.41 2.95 -6.52
N LEU A 190 12.93 3.04 -5.28
CA LEU A 190 11.78 3.86 -4.90
C LEU A 190 12.11 4.81 -3.75
N ALA A 191 11.72 6.07 -3.90
CA ALA A 191 11.81 7.08 -2.86
C ALA A 191 10.54 7.93 -2.78
N VAL A 192 10.29 8.54 -1.63
CA VAL A 192 9.22 9.52 -1.38
C VAL A 192 9.85 10.75 -0.74
N LEU A 193 9.55 11.94 -1.27
CA LEU A 193 10.02 13.20 -0.68
C LEU A 193 9.30 13.46 0.65
N ASN A 194 10.05 13.73 1.73
CA ASN A 194 9.51 14.01 3.05
C ASN A 194 8.94 15.43 3.16
N GLY A 195 7.70 15.60 2.71
CA GLY A 195 6.98 16.87 2.68
C GLY A 195 6.56 17.27 1.28
N GLY A 196 5.68 18.27 1.20
CA GLY A 196 5.25 18.81 -0.07
C GLY A 196 6.32 19.65 -0.73
N ARG A 197 6.37 19.66 -2.06
CA ARG A 197 7.30 20.51 -2.80
C ARG A 197 7.18 21.98 -2.40
N ALA A 198 5.96 22.46 -2.11
CA ALA A 198 5.72 23.85 -1.71
C ALA A 198 6.04 24.16 -0.25
N ASP A 199 6.21 23.12 0.60
CA ASP A 199 6.55 23.28 2.01
C ASP A 199 8.07 23.32 2.24
N LEU A 200 8.84 23.10 1.17
CA LEU A 200 10.30 22.92 1.18
C LEU A 200 10.98 24.06 0.41
N SER A 201 12.19 24.43 0.87
CA SER A 201 12.96 25.57 0.38
C SER A 201 13.95 25.17 -0.72
N PHE A 202 13.44 24.82 -1.90
CA PHE A 202 14.30 24.49 -3.05
C PHE A 202 14.93 25.75 -3.68
N PRO A 203 16.16 25.65 -4.23
CA PRO A 203 16.78 26.72 -5.02
C PRO A 203 15.90 27.19 -6.19
N ALA A 204 15.85 28.50 -6.44
CA ALA A 204 14.96 29.09 -7.45
C ALA A 204 15.20 28.53 -8.87
N ASN A 205 16.42 28.11 -9.20
CA ASN A 205 16.74 27.51 -10.51
C ASN A 205 16.27 26.06 -10.67
N LEU A 206 16.00 25.37 -9.55
CA LEU A 206 15.45 24.01 -9.51
C LEU A 206 13.91 24.02 -9.59
N VAL A 207 13.26 25.16 -9.36
CA VAL A 207 11.80 25.23 -9.33
C VAL A 207 11.29 26.01 -10.55
N ASN A 208 10.41 25.41 -11.36
CA ASN A 208 9.84 26.06 -12.54
C ASN A 208 8.50 25.41 -12.95
N ASN A 209 7.96 25.76 -14.12
CA ASN A 209 6.74 25.16 -14.69
C ASN A 209 7.03 24.18 -15.85
N PHE A 210 8.29 23.73 -16.00
CA PHE A 210 8.68 22.82 -17.08
C PHE A 210 8.66 21.37 -16.59
N LEU A 211 8.20 20.48 -17.44
CA LEU A 211 8.20 19.03 -17.25
C LEU A 211 8.87 18.36 -18.44
N SER A 212 9.29 17.12 -18.27
CA SER A 212 9.80 16.25 -19.33
C SER A 212 8.68 15.78 -20.24
N ASP A 213 9.01 15.59 -21.52
CA ASP A 213 8.08 15.02 -22.50
C ASP A 213 7.86 13.52 -22.25
N LYS A 214 6.61 13.08 -22.45
CA LYS A 214 6.25 11.65 -22.41
C LYS A 214 6.64 11.01 -23.74
N VAL A 215 7.80 10.35 -23.78
CA VAL A 215 8.31 9.72 -25.01
C VAL A 215 7.86 8.27 -25.20
N GLY A 216 7.15 7.70 -24.21
CA GLY A 216 6.80 6.28 -24.21
C GLY A 216 7.99 5.35 -24.02
N GLY A 217 7.72 4.16 -23.51
CA GLY A 217 8.73 3.14 -23.20
C GLY A 217 8.20 1.74 -23.45
N SER A 218 9.08 0.75 -23.34
CA SER A 218 8.80 -0.64 -23.69
C SER A 218 8.89 -1.61 -22.50
N PHE A 219 9.07 -1.09 -21.28
CA PHE A 219 9.28 -1.93 -20.09
C PHE A 219 8.18 -2.99 -19.93
N ASN A 220 8.58 -4.22 -19.60
CA ASN A 220 7.70 -5.36 -19.43
C ASN A 220 7.68 -5.77 -17.95
N LEU A 221 6.58 -5.53 -17.25
CA LEU A 221 6.51 -5.71 -15.81
C LEU A 221 6.79 -7.15 -15.35
N PRO A 222 6.26 -8.22 -16.01
CA PRO A 222 6.63 -9.60 -15.70
C PRO A 222 8.13 -9.93 -15.81
N SER A 223 8.93 -9.10 -16.50
CA SER A 223 10.39 -9.30 -16.58
C SER A 223 11.11 -9.12 -15.25
N LEU A 224 10.47 -8.51 -14.25
CA LEU A 224 11.01 -8.40 -12.88
C LEU A 224 11.15 -9.77 -12.18
N ARG A 225 10.36 -10.77 -12.57
CA ARG A 225 10.37 -12.12 -11.98
C ARG A 225 10.25 -12.15 -10.45
N ARG A 226 9.52 -11.20 -9.87
CA ARG A 226 9.22 -11.10 -8.44
C ARG A 226 7.72 -11.27 -8.19
N ASP A 227 7.37 -12.17 -7.28
CA ASP A 227 6.01 -12.27 -6.74
C ASP A 227 6.01 -11.69 -5.32
N ASN A 228 5.56 -10.43 -5.22
CA ASN A 228 5.38 -9.72 -3.96
C ASN A 228 3.91 -9.70 -3.51
N THR A 229 3.07 -10.60 -4.03
CA THR A 229 1.63 -10.63 -3.68
C THR A 229 1.37 -10.92 -2.20
N VAL A 230 2.39 -11.37 -1.46
CA VAL A 230 2.39 -11.47 0.00
C VAL A 230 2.13 -10.12 0.70
N LEU A 231 2.40 -8.98 0.04
CA LEU A 231 2.11 -7.65 0.55
C LEU A 231 0.60 -7.38 0.68
N GLN A 232 -0.25 -8.14 0.00
CA GLN A 232 -1.70 -8.02 0.08
C GLN A 232 -2.27 -9.09 1.01
N THR A 233 -2.96 -8.66 2.06
CA THR A 233 -3.82 -9.48 2.90
C THR A 233 -5.25 -9.43 2.36
N THR A 234 -5.86 -10.59 2.19
CA THR A 234 -7.25 -10.74 1.74
C THR A 234 -8.20 -10.86 2.93
N ASN A 235 -9.51 -10.76 2.68
CA ASN A 235 -10.52 -10.99 3.72
C ASN A 235 -10.41 -12.43 4.29
N GLN A 236 -10.16 -13.42 3.43
CA GLN A 236 -9.93 -14.82 3.83
C GLN A 236 -8.72 -15.00 4.73
N ASP A 237 -7.63 -14.29 4.45
CA ASP A 237 -6.41 -14.35 5.27
C ASP A 237 -6.72 -13.89 6.71
N LEU A 238 -7.46 -12.79 6.86
CA LEU A 238 -7.89 -12.27 8.17
C LEU A 238 -8.86 -13.22 8.88
N PHE A 239 -9.85 -13.78 8.18
CA PHE A 239 -10.78 -14.76 8.75
C PHE A 239 -10.05 -15.98 9.29
N THR A 240 -9.13 -16.51 8.49
CA THR A 240 -8.31 -17.66 8.88
C THR A 240 -7.52 -17.34 10.14
N PHE A 241 -6.86 -16.18 10.17
CA PHE A 241 -6.09 -15.76 11.33
C PHE A 241 -6.95 -15.59 12.59
N LEU A 242 -8.05 -14.83 12.53
CA LEU A 242 -8.88 -14.55 13.71
C LEU A 242 -9.52 -15.81 14.30
N ARG A 243 -9.89 -16.79 13.47
CA ARG A 243 -10.50 -18.05 13.93
C ARG A 243 -9.50 -19.09 14.42
N THR A 244 -8.31 -19.13 13.83
CA THR A 244 -7.32 -20.19 14.13
C THR A 244 -6.14 -19.69 14.97
N ASN A 245 -6.02 -18.37 15.14
CA ASN A 245 -4.86 -17.67 15.68
C ASN A 245 -3.54 -18.07 14.98
N ARG A 246 -3.61 -18.43 13.69
CA ARG A 246 -2.47 -18.91 12.90
C ARG A 246 -2.54 -18.37 11.48
N PHE A 247 -1.39 -17.91 11.00
CA PHE A 247 -1.08 -17.97 9.57
C PHE A 247 -0.32 -19.27 9.32
N LEU A 248 -0.60 -19.95 8.21
CA LEU A 248 0.14 -21.15 7.83
C LEU A 248 1.65 -20.85 7.86
N ASN A 249 2.41 -21.63 8.63
CA ASN A 249 3.89 -21.63 8.68
C ASN A 249 4.60 -20.42 9.30
N SER A 250 4.02 -19.74 10.30
CA SER A 250 4.77 -18.73 11.07
C SER A 250 4.56 -18.84 12.58
N ASN A 251 5.67 -18.80 13.34
CA ASN A 251 5.67 -18.63 14.80
C ASN A 251 5.71 -17.14 15.22
N SER A 252 5.74 -16.21 14.26
CA SER A 252 5.78 -14.78 14.54
C SER A 252 4.48 -14.31 15.15
N LYS A 253 4.56 -13.37 16.10
CA LYS A 253 3.35 -12.67 16.56
C LYS A 253 2.82 -11.82 15.43
N VAL A 254 1.50 -11.68 15.38
CA VAL A 254 0.82 -10.84 14.39
C VAL A 254 0.07 -9.73 15.10
N TYR A 255 0.26 -8.51 14.61
CA TYR A 255 -0.43 -7.31 15.05
C TYR A 255 -1.35 -6.82 13.94
N ILE A 256 -2.65 -6.71 14.23
CA ILE A 256 -3.60 -6.06 13.33
C ILE A 256 -3.65 -4.58 13.69
N ILE A 257 -3.37 -3.70 12.74
CA ILE A 257 -3.28 -2.27 12.94
C ILE A 257 -4.38 -1.55 12.16
N ASP A 258 -5.19 -0.80 12.90
CA ASP A 258 -6.14 0.15 12.34
C ASP A 258 -5.51 1.54 12.27
N ALA A 259 -5.33 2.04 11.05
CA ALA A 259 -4.76 3.36 10.76
C ALA A 259 -5.81 4.49 10.72
N ARG A 260 -7.07 4.20 11.04
CA ARG A 260 -8.13 5.22 11.14
C ARG A 260 -7.95 6.09 12.39
N THR A 261 -8.75 7.15 12.48
CA THR A 261 -8.76 8.01 13.68
C THR A 261 -9.22 7.24 14.91
N ASN A 262 -8.87 7.74 16.11
CA ASN A 262 -9.38 7.20 17.38
C ASN A 262 -10.92 7.12 17.37
N LEU A 263 -11.60 8.14 16.82
CA LEU A 263 -13.06 8.18 16.76
C LEU A 263 -13.66 7.04 15.94
N GLU A 264 -13.09 6.76 14.76
CA GLU A 264 -13.50 5.63 13.90
C GLU A 264 -13.17 4.27 14.53
N PHE A 265 -12.15 4.20 15.38
CA PHE A 265 -11.70 2.97 16.02
C PHE A 265 -12.49 2.60 17.28
N THR A 266 -12.75 3.57 18.17
CA THR A 266 -13.44 3.34 19.45
C THR A 266 -14.95 3.39 19.34
N ILE A 267 -15.48 4.07 18.32
CA ILE A 267 -16.92 4.36 18.16
C ILE A 267 -17.44 5.12 19.40
N ASP A 268 -17.09 6.40 19.52
CA ASP A 268 -17.64 7.23 20.60
C ASP A 268 -19.12 7.56 20.34
N ARG A 269 -20.01 6.92 21.11
CA ARG A 269 -21.47 7.12 21.02
C ARG A 269 -21.93 8.47 21.61
N SER A 270 -21.08 9.16 22.37
CA SER A 270 -21.43 10.42 23.04
C SER A 270 -21.18 11.67 22.17
N GLN A 271 -20.31 11.56 21.16
CA GLN A 271 -20.05 12.63 20.21
C GLN A 271 -20.82 12.40 18.91
N ASN A 272 -21.97 13.08 18.81
CA ASN A 272 -22.76 13.34 17.60
C ASN A 272 -22.39 12.44 16.39
N TRP A 273 -22.98 11.24 16.39
CA TRP A 273 -22.66 10.09 15.52
C TRP A 273 -22.49 10.41 14.03
N ALA A 274 -23.16 11.46 13.55
CA ALA A 274 -23.05 11.99 12.19
C ALA A 274 -21.60 12.30 11.80
N TYR A 275 -20.69 12.52 12.77
CA TYR A 275 -19.29 12.81 12.51
C TYR A 275 -18.37 11.58 12.44
N SER A 276 -18.61 10.52 13.22
CA SER A 276 -17.71 9.36 13.23
C SER A 276 -17.69 8.58 11.91
N SER A 277 -18.82 8.56 11.20
CA SER A 277 -19.04 7.76 9.98
C SER A 277 -19.17 8.60 8.70
N ARG A 278 -19.65 9.87 8.77
CA ARG A 278 -19.56 10.84 7.65
C ARG A 278 -18.27 11.68 7.66
N ALA A 279 -17.81 12.17 8.82
CA ALA A 279 -16.89 13.30 8.86
C ALA A 279 -15.39 12.98 8.81
N ALA A 280 -14.97 11.71 8.80
CA ALA A 280 -13.54 11.38 8.80
C ALA A 280 -12.95 11.02 7.41
N SER A 281 -13.66 11.33 6.32
CA SER A 281 -13.10 11.14 4.99
C SER A 281 -13.51 12.25 4.02
N PRO A 282 -12.82 13.41 4.02
CA PRO A 282 -12.81 14.29 2.85
C PRO A 282 -12.22 13.61 1.60
N TRP A 283 -11.86 12.33 1.70
CA TRP A 283 -11.12 11.53 0.74
C TRP A 283 -11.98 10.90 -0.37
N TYR A 284 -13.25 11.27 -0.51
CA TYR A 284 -14.11 10.87 -1.64
C TYR A 284 -15.33 11.78 -1.80
N GLY A 285 -15.83 11.99 -3.04
CA GLY A 285 -17.03 12.77 -3.33
C GLY A 285 -18.37 12.16 -2.85
N ASP A 286 -18.35 11.02 -2.17
CA ASP A 286 -19.53 10.35 -1.57
C ASP A 286 -19.42 10.36 -0.03
N ILE A 287 -18.91 11.48 0.53
CA ILE A 287 -18.90 11.86 1.95
C ILE A 287 -20.31 11.82 2.59
N THR A 288 -21.33 11.57 1.79
CA THR A 288 -22.72 11.50 2.20
C THR A 288 -23.12 10.12 2.74
N LYS A 289 -22.30 9.07 2.53
CA LYS A 289 -22.69 7.69 2.86
C LYS A 289 -21.93 7.01 4.00
N PHE A 290 -22.71 6.34 4.83
CA PHE A 290 -22.31 5.52 5.96
C PHE A 290 -21.90 4.13 5.46
N LEU A 291 -20.93 3.49 6.13
CA LEU A 291 -20.67 2.07 5.92
C LEU A 291 -21.76 1.22 6.61
N PRO A 292 -22.00 -0.05 6.24
CA PRO A 292 -23.11 -0.80 6.83
C PRO A 292 -22.96 -1.06 8.34
N MET A 293 -21.73 -1.22 8.81
CA MET A 293 -21.40 -1.56 10.19
C MET A 293 -20.22 -0.72 10.68
N GLU A 294 -20.33 -0.19 11.91
CA GLU A 294 -19.23 0.45 12.63
C GLU A 294 -18.54 -0.55 13.56
N GLY A 295 -17.26 -0.32 13.83
CA GLY A 295 -16.45 -1.27 14.58
C GLY A 295 -14.97 -1.15 14.29
N ARG A 296 -14.25 -2.14 14.77
CA ARG A 296 -12.89 -2.47 14.38
C ARG A 296 -12.76 -3.98 14.27
N ILE A 297 -11.78 -4.43 13.50
CA ILE A 297 -11.45 -5.85 13.42
C ILE A 297 -11.06 -6.32 14.82
N ASN A 298 -11.51 -7.50 15.24
CA ASN A 298 -11.20 -8.02 16.56
C ASN A 298 -9.68 -8.07 16.76
N GLN A 299 -9.22 -7.77 17.97
CA GLN A 299 -7.80 -7.65 18.35
C GLN A 299 -7.02 -6.52 17.66
N ALA A 300 -7.63 -5.70 16.81
CA ALA A 300 -6.93 -4.58 16.18
C ALA A 300 -6.49 -3.53 17.21
N LEU A 301 -5.27 -3.02 17.04
CA LEU A 301 -4.71 -1.89 17.78
C LEU A 301 -4.79 -0.63 16.91
N ASN A 302 -4.89 0.54 17.52
CA ASN A 302 -5.01 1.79 16.76
C ASN A 302 -3.66 2.49 16.64
N LEU A 303 -3.25 2.75 15.39
CA LEU A 303 -2.15 3.63 15.06
C LEU A 303 -2.64 4.68 14.04
N PRO A 304 -3.35 5.73 14.48
CA PRO A 304 -3.83 6.77 13.58
C PRO A 304 -2.70 7.35 12.70
N SER A 305 -2.93 7.43 11.39
CA SER A 305 -1.93 7.94 10.43
C SER A 305 -1.41 9.34 10.78
N ALA A 306 -2.27 10.22 11.28
CA ALA A 306 -1.92 11.58 11.68
C ALA A 306 -0.87 11.63 12.80
N ASP A 307 -0.79 10.60 13.65
CA ASP A 307 0.16 10.56 14.77
C ASP A 307 1.63 10.40 14.31
N PHE A 308 1.86 10.07 13.04
CA PHE A 308 3.20 9.97 12.48
C PHE A 308 3.64 11.20 11.69
N LEU A 309 2.78 12.22 11.64
CA LEU A 309 3.03 13.45 10.89
C LEU A 309 3.29 14.62 11.82
N GLU A 310 4.09 15.56 11.34
CA GLU A 310 4.32 16.86 11.93
C GLU A 310 4.15 17.96 10.89
N ASP A 311 3.89 19.18 11.35
CA ASP A 311 3.73 20.35 10.49
C ASP A 311 5.08 20.82 9.93
N ILE A 312 5.06 21.24 8.67
CA ILE A 312 6.14 21.94 8.00
C ILE A 312 5.55 22.99 7.05
N GLY A 313 5.85 24.27 7.28
CA GLY A 313 5.20 25.35 6.53
C GLY A 313 3.68 25.27 6.67
N SER A 314 2.97 25.12 5.55
CA SER A 314 1.52 24.90 5.52
C SER A 314 1.12 23.43 5.37
N GLY A 315 2.08 22.52 5.24
CA GLY A 315 1.86 21.10 4.98
C GLY A 315 2.38 20.19 6.08
N LYS A 316 2.56 18.92 5.73
CA LYS A 316 2.89 17.81 6.62
C LYS A 316 4.14 17.09 6.12
N ARG A 317 4.89 16.52 7.05
CA ARG A 317 5.98 15.57 6.78
C ARG A 317 5.98 14.46 7.83
N LEU A 318 6.72 13.38 7.58
CA LEU A 318 6.96 12.36 8.61
C LEU A 318 7.76 12.94 9.77
N LYS A 319 7.36 12.58 11.00
CA LYS A 319 8.16 12.76 12.20
C LYS A 319 9.53 12.08 12.07
N SER A 320 10.46 12.47 12.93
CA SER A 320 11.76 11.80 13.04
C SER A 320 11.62 10.30 13.33
N PHE A 321 12.62 9.51 12.93
CA PHE A 321 12.66 8.06 13.18
C PHE A 321 12.38 7.71 14.64
N ASN A 322 13.01 8.41 15.59
CA ASN A 322 12.86 8.13 17.02
C ASN A 322 11.45 8.45 17.52
N ALA A 323 10.84 9.54 17.05
CA ALA A 323 9.47 9.88 17.42
C ALA A 323 8.48 8.83 16.89
N ILE A 324 8.68 8.35 15.65
CA ILE A 324 7.89 7.27 15.08
C ILE A 324 8.04 5.98 15.89
N GLN A 325 9.26 5.58 16.23
CA GLN A 325 9.51 4.36 16.99
C GLN A 325 8.85 4.42 18.38
N ASN A 326 8.89 5.58 19.04
CA ASN A 326 8.24 5.79 20.32
C ASN A 326 6.71 5.69 20.23
N GLU A 327 6.11 6.22 19.17
CA GLU A 327 4.67 6.11 18.91
C GLU A 327 4.23 4.65 18.76
N ILE A 328 5.01 3.85 18.02
CA ILE A 328 4.71 2.41 17.83
C ILE A 328 4.85 1.66 19.16
N ASN A 329 5.94 1.89 19.89
CA ASN A 329 6.21 1.18 21.14
C ASN A 329 5.13 1.48 22.21
N SER A 330 4.60 2.71 22.26
CA SER A 330 3.60 3.11 23.25
C SER A 330 2.21 2.54 22.97
N LYS A 331 1.83 2.41 21.68
CA LYS A 331 0.49 1.97 21.27
C LYS A 331 0.37 0.50 20.94
N VAL A 332 1.46 -0.16 20.56
CA VAL A 332 1.45 -1.58 20.19
C VAL A 332 2.03 -2.44 21.30
N SER A 333 3.33 -2.36 21.54
CA SER A 333 4.02 -3.02 22.65
C SER A 333 5.50 -2.65 22.66
N ALA A 334 6.11 -2.51 23.84
CA ALA A 334 7.56 -2.38 23.97
C ALA A 334 8.33 -3.70 23.66
N ALA A 335 7.62 -4.83 23.55
CA ALA A 335 8.20 -6.16 23.34
C ALA A 335 8.11 -6.67 21.88
N ILE A 336 7.81 -5.79 20.92
CA ILE A 336 7.78 -6.14 19.49
C ILE A 336 9.19 -6.51 19.04
N VAL A 337 9.32 -7.61 18.31
CA VAL A 337 10.58 -8.03 17.70
C VAL A 337 10.54 -7.93 16.19
N ARG A 338 11.71 -7.92 15.53
CA ARG A 338 11.83 -7.70 14.08
C ARG A 338 11.17 -8.76 13.20
N SER A 339 10.92 -9.94 13.75
CA SER A 339 10.19 -11.01 13.06
C SER A 339 8.68 -10.90 13.19
N ASP A 340 8.16 -10.01 14.06
CA ASP A 340 6.72 -9.84 14.25
C ASP A 340 6.09 -9.21 13.01
N ARG A 341 4.90 -9.70 12.69
CA ARG A 341 4.19 -9.37 11.45
C ARG A 341 3.08 -8.37 11.73
N PHE A 342 2.90 -7.44 10.81
CA PHE A 342 1.87 -6.41 10.88
C PHE A 342 0.90 -6.56 9.71
N ILE A 343 -0.39 -6.48 10.00
CA ILE A 343 -1.45 -6.36 9.00
C ILE A 343 -2.07 -5.00 9.22
N VAL A 344 -1.88 -4.09 8.27
CA VAL A 344 -2.39 -2.72 8.39
C VAL A 344 -3.64 -2.54 7.53
N TYR A 345 -4.63 -1.86 8.09
CA TYR A 345 -5.85 -1.48 7.38
C TYR A 345 -6.29 -0.08 7.79
N SER A 346 -7.14 0.52 6.97
CA SER A 346 -7.82 1.79 7.29
C SER A 346 -9.25 1.70 6.78
N ARG A 347 -9.89 2.81 6.40
CA ARG A 347 -11.22 2.74 5.77
C ARG A 347 -11.16 2.12 4.36
N ASN A 348 -10.17 2.50 3.56
CA ASN A 348 -10.12 2.21 2.12
C ASN A 348 -8.68 2.16 1.56
N GLY A 349 -7.69 1.83 2.40
CA GLY A 349 -6.32 1.59 1.96
C GLY A 349 -5.39 2.79 2.00
N ILE A 350 -5.92 4.02 2.01
CA ILE A 350 -5.09 5.24 1.90
C ILE A 350 -4.28 5.52 3.16
N ARG A 351 -4.93 5.72 4.31
CA ARG A 351 -4.22 5.99 5.57
C ARG A 351 -3.33 4.83 6.00
N SER A 352 -3.78 3.61 5.74
CA SER A 352 -2.98 2.40 5.96
C SER A 352 -1.76 2.32 5.05
N SER A 353 -1.75 2.97 3.88
CA SER A 353 -0.56 3.03 3.04
C SER A 353 0.57 3.81 3.71
N LEU A 354 0.24 4.92 4.37
CA LEU A 354 1.19 5.70 5.18
C LEU A 354 1.71 4.89 6.36
N VAL A 355 0.81 4.32 7.18
CA VAL A 355 1.22 3.55 8.37
C VAL A 355 2.00 2.30 7.97
N GLY A 356 1.58 1.61 6.91
CA GLY A 356 2.31 0.45 6.40
C GLY A 356 3.67 0.80 5.82
N PHE A 357 3.82 1.94 5.13
CA PHE A 357 5.13 2.42 4.69
C PHE A 357 6.05 2.66 5.89
N ILE A 358 5.53 3.29 6.94
CA ILE A 358 6.29 3.51 8.18
C ILE A 358 6.74 2.18 8.78
N LEU A 359 5.80 1.25 8.98
CA LEU A 359 6.10 -0.06 9.54
C LEU A 359 7.11 -0.82 8.66
N GLN A 360 6.94 -0.81 7.34
CA GLN A 360 7.75 -1.62 6.43
C GLN A 360 9.10 -1.00 6.06
N ALA A 361 9.17 0.31 5.84
CA ALA A 361 10.30 1.00 5.20
C ALA A 361 10.98 2.06 6.07
N VAL A 362 10.31 2.53 7.13
CA VAL A 362 10.93 3.38 8.14
C VAL A 362 11.49 2.52 9.25
N VAL A 363 10.63 1.82 9.99
CA VAL A 363 11.06 1.04 11.14
C VAL A 363 11.40 -0.40 10.82
N GLY A 364 10.97 -0.97 9.68
CA GLY A 364 11.40 -2.28 9.16
C GLY A 364 10.82 -3.50 9.88
N TYR A 365 9.49 -3.55 9.96
CA TYR A 365 8.71 -4.72 10.36
C TYR A 365 8.03 -5.39 9.15
N PRO A 366 8.00 -6.73 9.08
CA PRO A 366 7.23 -7.48 8.09
C PRO A 366 5.77 -7.01 8.07
N THR A 367 5.33 -6.37 6.99
CA THR A 367 4.02 -5.71 6.93
C THR A 367 3.27 -6.05 5.64
N SER A 368 2.00 -6.42 5.77
CA SER A 368 1.05 -6.58 4.66
C SER A 368 -0.18 -5.67 4.85
N TYR A 369 -0.88 -5.41 3.75
CA TYR A 369 -1.96 -4.45 3.68
C TYR A 369 -3.29 -5.17 3.44
N TYR A 370 -4.27 -4.93 4.30
CA TYR A 370 -5.67 -5.22 3.99
C TYR A 370 -6.28 -3.98 3.33
N ASP A 371 -6.10 -3.91 2.02
CA ASP A 371 -6.22 -2.69 1.20
C ASP A 371 -7.63 -2.09 1.17
N ASN A 372 -8.69 -2.89 1.07
CA ASN A 372 -10.05 -2.35 1.13
C ASN A 372 -10.51 -2.01 2.55
N GLY A 373 -9.77 -2.49 3.55
CA GLY A 373 -9.96 -2.16 4.95
C GLY A 373 -11.39 -2.30 5.47
N TRP A 374 -11.82 -1.32 6.26
CA TRP A 374 -13.12 -1.31 6.91
C TRP A 374 -14.29 -1.26 5.92
N THR A 375 -14.09 -0.74 4.72
CA THR A 375 -15.13 -0.76 3.67
C THR A 375 -15.53 -2.19 3.33
N GLU A 376 -14.59 -3.05 2.93
CA GLU A 376 -14.89 -4.47 2.65
C GLU A 376 -15.37 -5.22 3.88
N TRP A 377 -14.74 -4.95 5.03
CA TRP A 377 -15.09 -5.62 6.28
C TRP A 377 -16.53 -5.34 6.73
N SER A 378 -16.96 -4.08 6.69
CA SER A 378 -18.31 -3.68 7.10
C SER A 378 -19.40 -4.12 6.11
N LEU A 379 -19.09 -4.15 4.81
CA LEU A 379 -19.98 -4.70 3.77
C LEU A 379 -20.25 -6.18 3.94
N SER A 380 -19.28 -6.87 4.52
CA SER A 380 -19.39 -8.28 4.85
C SER A 380 -20.29 -8.55 6.07
N SER A 381 -21.06 -7.58 6.57
CA SER A 381 -22.04 -7.84 7.63
C SER A 381 -23.25 -8.63 7.10
N GLY A 382 -23.98 -9.35 7.96
CA GLY A 382 -25.12 -10.19 7.58
C GLY A 382 -26.49 -9.56 7.73
N ARG A 383 -26.55 -8.27 8.08
CA ARG A 383 -27.82 -7.57 8.28
C ARG A 383 -28.30 -6.98 6.97
N ALA A 384 -28.81 -7.85 6.09
CA ALA A 384 -29.52 -7.46 4.88
C ALA A 384 -30.89 -6.89 5.27
N THR A 385 -30.99 -5.58 5.35
CA THR A 385 -32.28 -4.91 5.24
C THR A 385 -32.56 -4.69 3.73
N GLN A 386 -33.81 -4.47 3.31
CA GLN A 386 -34.11 -4.11 1.91
C GLN A 386 -33.30 -2.89 1.40
N SER A 387 -32.65 -2.15 2.32
CA SER A 387 -31.85 -0.98 2.04
C SER A 387 -30.33 -1.15 2.18
N SER A 388 -29.79 -2.22 2.76
CA SER A 388 -28.35 -2.45 2.91
C SER A 388 -27.89 -3.64 2.07
N ASN A 389 -26.94 -3.42 1.16
CA ASN A 389 -26.30 -4.48 0.36
C ASN A 389 -25.32 -5.26 1.24
N SER A 390 -25.87 -5.99 2.21
CA SER A 390 -25.17 -6.87 3.12
C SER A 390 -25.22 -8.30 2.60
N LEU A 391 -24.34 -9.17 3.12
CA LEU A 391 -24.34 -10.58 2.76
C LEU A 391 -25.59 -11.31 3.30
N PRO A 392 -26.04 -12.40 2.64
CA PRO A 392 -27.00 -13.35 3.21
C PRO A 392 -26.60 -13.80 4.61
N PHE A 393 -27.60 -14.08 5.46
CA PHE A 393 -27.38 -14.43 6.86
C PHE A 393 -26.53 -15.72 7.03
N ASP A 394 -26.61 -16.63 6.09
CA ASP A 394 -25.88 -17.89 6.02
C ASP A 394 -24.56 -17.80 5.22
N SER A 395 -24.18 -16.61 4.74
CA SER A 395 -22.91 -16.44 4.04
C SER A 395 -21.71 -16.74 4.97
N PRO A 396 -20.74 -17.55 4.53
CA PRO A 396 -19.54 -17.85 5.32
C PRO A 396 -18.60 -16.64 5.48
N TRP A 397 -18.82 -15.59 4.68
CA TRP A 397 -18.02 -14.36 4.66
C TRP A 397 -18.53 -13.30 5.62
N ARG A 398 -19.52 -13.61 6.45
CA ARG A 398 -20.06 -12.68 7.43
C ARG A 398 -19.01 -12.24 8.47
N THR A 399 -18.90 -10.94 8.72
CA THR A 399 -17.94 -10.33 9.67
C THR A 399 -18.56 -9.88 11.00
N ASP A 400 -19.88 -9.87 11.10
CA ASP A 400 -20.64 -9.41 12.27
C ASP A 400 -20.78 -10.49 13.36
N PHE A 401 -19.66 -11.16 13.65
CA PHE A 401 -19.50 -12.08 14.78
C PHE A 401 -18.49 -11.50 15.77
N SER A 402 -18.72 -11.66 17.07
CA SER A 402 -17.83 -11.12 18.12
C SER A 402 -16.41 -11.72 18.07
N GLU A 403 -16.26 -12.91 17.48
CA GLU A 403 -14.95 -13.52 17.23
C GLU A 403 -14.14 -12.76 16.16
N LEU A 404 -14.82 -12.11 15.19
CA LEU A 404 -14.20 -11.44 14.04
C LEU A 404 -14.14 -9.93 14.19
N THR A 405 -15.17 -9.33 14.76
CA THR A 405 -15.31 -7.88 14.93
C THR A 405 -15.48 -7.59 16.40
N GLN A 406 -14.67 -6.68 16.95
CA GLN A 406 -14.87 -6.21 18.32
C GLN A 406 -16.16 -5.36 18.35
N PRO A 407 -17.25 -5.83 18.98
CA PRO A 407 -18.48 -5.05 19.02
C PRO A 407 -18.32 -3.92 20.05
N SER A 408 -18.90 -2.76 19.77
CA SER A 408 -19.48 -1.96 20.85
C SER A 408 -20.83 -2.62 21.13
N SER A 409 -21.01 -3.39 22.20
CA SER A 409 -22.25 -4.17 22.37
C SER A 409 -23.50 -3.26 22.40
N PRO A 410 -24.59 -3.55 21.64
CA PRO A 410 -24.69 -4.45 20.48
C PRO A 410 -24.09 -3.83 19.20
N PHE A 411 -23.71 -4.66 18.21
CA PHE A 411 -23.16 -4.22 16.91
C PHE A 411 -23.90 -3.00 16.35
N VAL A 412 -23.13 -1.99 15.95
CA VAL A 412 -23.67 -0.73 15.44
C VAL A 412 -23.81 -0.85 13.93
N TYR A 413 -25.05 -1.06 13.50
CA TYR A 413 -25.42 -1.05 12.09
C TYR A 413 -26.03 0.32 11.76
N ASN A 414 -25.47 1.01 10.78
CA ASN A 414 -25.90 2.37 10.46
C ASN A 414 -27.33 2.41 9.87
N ALA A 415 -27.82 1.31 9.31
CA ALA A 415 -29.18 1.21 8.78
C ALA A 415 -30.28 1.29 9.85
N ASP A 416 -29.96 1.01 11.13
CA ASP A 416 -30.96 0.89 12.20
C ASP A 416 -31.08 2.12 13.09
N TYR A 417 -30.22 3.13 12.92
CA TYR A 417 -30.01 4.12 13.98
C TYR A 417 -30.96 5.33 13.90
N THR A 418 -31.16 6.00 12.76
CA THR A 418 -32.16 7.09 12.65
C THR A 418 -32.69 7.32 11.22
N PRO A 419 -33.83 8.00 11.06
CA PRO A 419 -34.33 8.49 9.76
C PRO A 419 -33.32 9.37 8.99
N GLU A 420 -32.38 10.05 9.67
CA GLU A 420 -31.41 10.98 9.08
C GLU A 420 -30.31 10.27 8.28
N VAL A 421 -30.10 8.99 8.57
CA VAL A 421 -29.16 8.11 7.85
C VAL A 421 -29.85 7.08 7.01
N GLY A 422 -31.19 7.07 7.06
CA GLY A 422 -32.03 6.06 6.45
C GLY A 422 -31.46 5.52 5.16
N ALA A 423 -31.40 4.19 5.05
CA ALA A 423 -31.31 3.38 3.83
C ALA A 423 -30.52 3.92 2.61
N ALA A 424 -30.98 5.02 2.02
CA ALA A 424 -30.38 5.73 0.92
C ALA A 424 -28.97 6.29 1.22
N ASN A 425 -28.66 6.58 2.49
CA ASN A 425 -27.35 7.11 2.89
C ASN A 425 -26.38 6.00 3.32
N VAL A 426 -26.70 4.71 3.19
CA VAL A 426 -25.72 3.63 3.41
C VAL A 426 -25.07 3.28 2.08
N GLN A 427 -23.74 3.09 2.08
CA GLN A 427 -22.99 2.72 0.89
C GLN A 427 -23.42 1.34 0.39
N LYS A 428 -23.70 1.27 -0.92
CA LYS A 428 -24.19 0.07 -1.60
C LYS A 428 -23.16 -0.41 -2.62
N PHE A 429 -22.91 -1.71 -2.63
CA PHE A 429 -22.04 -2.37 -3.62
C PHE A 429 -22.77 -3.53 -4.26
N THR A 430 -22.46 -3.81 -5.52
CA THR A 430 -23.05 -4.93 -6.23
C THR A 430 -22.53 -6.24 -5.63
N ILE A 431 -23.46 -7.07 -5.13
CA ILE A 431 -23.21 -8.45 -4.68
C ILE A 431 -24.06 -9.34 -5.56
N LEU A 432 -23.45 -10.30 -6.27
CA LEU A 432 -24.24 -11.38 -6.85
C LEU A 432 -24.47 -12.43 -5.76
N PHE A 433 -25.71 -12.91 -5.63
CA PHE A 433 -26.06 -13.89 -4.60
C PHE A 433 -25.18 -15.16 -4.66
N SER A 434 -24.78 -15.59 -5.86
CA SER A 434 -23.86 -16.72 -6.04
C SER A 434 -22.45 -16.47 -5.49
N GLU A 435 -21.99 -15.21 -5.47
CA GLU A 435 -20.65 -14.82 -5.01
C GLU A 435 -20.59 -14.73 -3.48
N ALA A 436 -21.73 -14.51 -2.82
CA ALA A 436 -21.84 -14.51 -1.37
C ALA A 436 -21.47 -15.86 -0.73
N PHE A 437 -21.42 -16.94 -1.51
CA PHE A 437 -21.02 -18.29 -1.08
C PHE A 437 -19.76 -18.79 -1.79
N SER A 438 -18.96 -17.87 -2.36
CA SER A 438 -17.68 -18.22 -2.97
C SER A 438 -16.78 -18.95 -1.97
N ARG A 439 -15.95 -19.85 -2.48
CA ARG A 439 -14.97 -20.60 -1.65
C ARG A 439 -13.74 -19.76 -1.31
N SER A 440 -13.56 -18.60 -1.93
CA SER A 440 -12.41 -17.73 -1.68
C SER A 440 -12.66 -16.25 -1.91
N SER A 441 -11.86 -15.40 -1.26
CA SER A 441 -11.86 -13.93 -1.42
C SER A 441 -10.50 -13.37 -1.92
N ASP A 442 -9.76 -14.19 -2.68
CA ASP A 442 -8.44 -13.88 -3.23
C ASP A 442 -8.39 -13.88 -4.78
N GLU A 443 -9.52 -13.79 -5.49
CA GLU A 443 -9.57 -13.91 -6.96
C GLU A 443 -8.71 -12.86 -7.67
N HIS A 444 -8.73 -11.61 -7.21
CA HIS A 444 -7.85 -10.55 -7.70
C HIS A 444 -6.35 -10.91 -7.54
N LYS A 445 -5.97 -11.50 -6.40
CA LYS A 445 -4.59 -11.91 -6.10
C LYS A 445 -4.16 -13.10 -6.97
N LYS A 446 -5.05 -14.05 -7.24
CA LYS A 446 -4.82 -15.14 -8.22
C LYS A 446 -4.59 -14.59 -9.62
N ALA A 447 -5.41 -13.63 -10.07
CA ALA A 447 -5.24 -12.97 -11.35
C ALA A 447 -3.89 -12.24 -11.45
N ASP A 448 -3.45 -11.60 -10.36
CA ASP A 448 -2.15 -10.91 -10.31
C ASP A 448 -0.97 -11.90 -10.38
N LYS A 449 -1.03 -13.01 -9.62
CA LYS A 449 -0.06 -14.10 -9.75
C LYS A 449 -0.02 -14.65 -11.18
N ALA A 450 -1.17 -14.80 -11.86
CA ALA A 450 -1.21 -15.26 -13.25
C ALA A 450 -0.53 -14.28 -14.23
N PHE A 451 -0.71 -12.96 -14.02
CA PHE A 451 -0.03 -11.92 -14.79
C PHE A 451 1.50 -11.99 -14.60
N ILE A 452 1.98 -12.09 -13.35
CA ILE A 452 3.42 -12.19 -13.03
C ILE A 452 4.04 -13.44 -13.68
N ASN A 453 3.31 -14.54 -13.69
CA ASN A 453 3.72 -15.80 -14.33
C ASN A 453 3.75 -15.74 -15.86
N ASN A 454 3.38 -14.61 -16.47
CA ASN A 454 3.18 -14.48 -17.92
C ASN A 454 2.26 -15.58 -18.48
N ARG A 455 1.36 -16.09 -17.62
CA ARG A 455 0.32 -17.07 -17.95
C ARG A 455 -0.98 -16.39 -18.36
N ALA A 456 -1.00 -15.06 -18.34
CA ALA A 456 -2.07 -14.27 -18.91
C ALA A 456 -1.95 -14.27 -20.44
N SER A 457 -2.80 -15.07 -21.08
CA SER A 457 -3.10 -14.94 -22.50
C SER A 457 -3.54 -13.51 -22.80
N SER A 458 -2.96 -12.94 -23.86
CA SER A 458 -3.43 -11.72 -24.51
C SER A 458 -4.94 -11.75 -24.76
N GLY A 459 -5.66 -10.82 -24.14
CA GLY A 459 -7.00 -10.38 -24.56
C GLY A 459 -8.17 -11.31 -24.25
N ALA A 460 -9.01 -10.91 -23.30
CA ALA A 460 -10.46 -10.77 -23.52
C ALA A 460 -11.10 -10.21 -22.24
N THR A 461 -11.82 -9.12 -22.40
CA THR A 461 -12.96 -8.72 -21.57
C THR A 461 -14.06 -9.79 -21.65
N SER A 462 -13.79 -10.96 -21.09
CA SER A 462 -14.78 -11.99 -20.82
C SER A 462 -14.67 -12.32 -19.35
N LEU A 463 -15.76 -12.07 -18.61
CA LEU A 463 -15.98 -12.62 -17.29
C LEU A 463 -15.48 -14.08 -17.27
N PRO A 464 -14.69 -14.49 -16.26
CA PRO A 464 -14.27 -15.88 -16.16
C PRO A 464 -15.53 -16.76 -16.23
N SER A 465 -15.48 -17.79 -17.07
CA SER A 465 -16.54 -18.79 -17.11
C SER A 465 -16.76 -19.32 -15.70
N ARG A 466 -17.99 -19.10 -15.23
CA ARG A 466 -18.45 -19.38 -13.87
C ARG A 466 -18.11 -20.84 -13.51
N PRO A 467 -17.48 -21.10 -12.35
CA PRO A 467 -17.52 -22.43 -11.76
C PRO A 467 -18.99 -22.82 -11.60
N GLY A 468 -19.35 -24.02 -12.06
CA GLY A 468 -20.70 -24.55 -11.88
C GLY A 468 -21.08 -24.56 -10.40
N ASN A 469 -22.36 -24.25 -10.13
CA ASN A 469 -22.94 -24.28 -8.80
C ASN A 469 -22.68 -25.66 -8.15
N PRO A 470 -21.96 -25.74 -7.01
CA PRO A 470 -21.80 -27.02 -6.30
C PRO A 470 -23.10 -27.49 -5.62
N CYS A 471 -24.19 -26.71 -5.69
CA CYS A 471 -25.50 -27.05 -5.15
C CYS A 471 -26.63 -27.09 -6.22
N GLY A 472 -26.32 -27.11 -7.53
CA GLY A 472 -27.32 -27.21 -8.61
C GLY A 472 -27.68 -25.89 -9.27
#